data_AF-A0A535RJ67-F1
#
_entry.id   AF-A0A535RJ67-F1
#
_cell.length_a   1.000
_cell.length_b   1.000
_cell.length_c   1.000
_cell.angle_alpha   90.00
_cell.angle_beta   90.00
_cell.angle_gamma   90.00
#
_symmetry.space_group_name_H-M   'P 1'
#
loop_
_entity.id
_entity.type
_entity.pdbx_description
1 polymer ?
#
loop_
_entity_poly.entity_id
_entity_poly.type
_entity_poly.pdbx_seq_one_letter_code
_entity_poly.pdbx_strand_id
1 'polypeptide(L)'
;MKKLTKRLVQLSTIDEEEEEDLTDEQRAEKEKQEKELVKAIRDEYNRFSSEHEALTRRREVLLQQTSQSQKRRTYKELILKVLTYWPDAQVYPPEALIPPEELPMIVDTFVTQVGLDTLSPHFYKMVIVWRDPAWGEDSLICFRSGNPAIQWSDEEDAILRAHYPTTTRDEIMRLLPMRSYASIQSRASFYTIRKMRTHNTEHLPYGLSLQDYTVMQEIGMSVEALQSGQGVVNLAGASLVSLSA
;
A
#
# COMPACT_ATOMS: atom_id res chain seq x y z
N MET A 1 -26.34 -34.63 5.36
CA MET A 1 -26.43 -35.24 6.72
C MET A 1 -27.86 -35.43 7.20
N LYS A 2 -28.63 -34.39 7.60
CA LYS A 2 -29.99 -34.55 8.18
C LYS A 2 -31.00 -35.35 7.31
N LYS A 3 -30.91 -35.25 5.97
CA LYS A 3 -31.76 -36.02 5.03
C LYS A 3 -31.37 -37.50 4.95
N LEU A 4 -30.07 -37.79 4.90
CA LEU A 4 -29.52 -39.14 4.81
C LEU A 4 -29.78 -39.94 6.10
N THR A 5 -29.63 -39.30 7.27
CA THR A 5 -30.00 -39.89 8.56
C THR A 5 -31.50 -40.19 8.65
N LYS A 6 -32.35 -39.31 8.11
CA LYS A 6 -33.81 -39.55 8.09
C LYS A 6 -34.17 -40.76 7.21
N ARG A 7 -33.50 -40.95 6.08
CA ARG A 7 -33.71 -42.08 5.17
C ARG A 7 -33.18 -43.40 5.70
N LEU A 8 -32.04 -43.39 6.41
CA LEU A 8 -31.52 -44.56 7.12
C LEU A 8 -32.47 -45.04 8.22
N VAL A 9 -33.07 -44.10 8.98
CA VAL A 9 -34.10 -44.41 9.99
C VAL A 9 -35.39 -44.94 9.35
N GLN A 10 -35.76 -44.44 8.16
CA GLN A 10 -36.89 -45.00 7.39
C GLN A 10 -36.61 -46.42 6.90
N LEU A 11 -35.38 -46.73 6.48
CA LEU A 11 -35.02 -48.08 6.07
C LEU A 11 -35.03 -49.05 7.26
N SER A 12 -34.46 -48.66 8.41
CA SER A 12 -34.45 -49.52 9.61
C SER A 12 -35.84 -49.79 10.18
N THR A 13 -36.78 -48.85 10.03
CA THR A 13 -38.18 -49.05 10.46
C THR A 13 -38.96 -49.96 9.53
N ILE A 14 -38.60 -50.02 8.23
CA ILE A 14 -39.18 -50.97 7.26
C ILE A 14 -38.66 -52.39 7.50
N ASP A 15 -37.39 -52.52 7.90
CA ASP A 15 -36.76 -53.81 8.29
C ASP A 15 -37.33 -54.39 9.60
N GLU A 16 -37.83 -53.53 10.52
CA GLU A 16 -38.40 -53.94 11.83
C GLU A 16 -39.88 -54.37 11.76
N GLU A 17 -40.61 -54.07 10.68
CA GLU A 17 -42.00 -54.54 10.51
C GLU A 17 -42.03 -56.05 10.20
N GLU A 18 -42.40 -56.86 11.21
CA GLU A 18 -42.50 -58.33 11.17
C GLU A 18 -43.38 -58.84 10.00
N GLU A 19 -42.89 -59.86 9.28
CA GLU A 19 -43.48 -60.43 8.07
C GLU A 19 -44.78 -61.25 8.28
N GLU A 20 -45.29 -61.38 9.51
CA GLU A 20 -46.18 -62.50 9.89
C GLU A 20 -47.60 -62.49 9.28
N ASP A 21 -48.06 -61.42 8.61
CA ASP A 21 -49.42 -61.35 8.03
C ASP A 21 -49.51 -60.61 6.67
N LEU A 22 -48.43 -60.52 5.90
CA LEU A 22 -48.43 -59.80 4.61
C LEU A 22 -48.82 -60.71 3.43
N THR A 23 -49.77 -60.27 2.60
CA THR A 23 -50.10 -60.93 1.33
C THR A 23 -48.95 -60.83 0.32
N ASP A 24 -48.86 -61.75 -0.65
CA ASP A 24 -47.79 -61.79 -1.66
C ASP A 24 -47.64 -60.46 -2.43
N GLU A 25 -48.75 -59.75 -2.69
CA GLU A 25 -48.73 -58.42 -3.32
C GLU A 25 -48.11 -57.35 -2.41
N GLN A 26 -48.41 -57.37 -1.11
CA GLN A 26 -47.85 -56.43 -0.14
C GLN A 26 -46.35 -56.66 0.09
N ARG A 27 -45.91 -57.93 0.06
CA ARG A 27 -44.49 -58.30 0.14
C ARG A 27 -43.72 -57.78 -1.08
N ALA A 28 -44.28 -57.89 -2.29
CA ALA A 28 -43.67 -57.38 -3.51
C ALA A 28 -43.59 -55.83 -3.54
N GLU A 29 -44.62 -55.14 -3.04
CA GLU A 29 -44.65 -53.68 -2.91
C GLU A 29 -43.59 -53.18 -1.90
N LYS A 30 -43.46 -53.85 -0.75
CA LYS A 30 -42.47 -53.56 0.29
C LYS A 30 -41.03 -53.72 -0.23
N GLU A 31 -40.73 -54.84 -0.91
CA GLU A 31 -39.43 -55.05 -1.56
C GLU A 31 -39.09 -53.97 -2.60
N LYS A 32 -40.09 -53.50 -3.35
CA LYS A 32 -39.91 -52.45 -4.35
C LYS A 32 -39.58 -51.11 -3.69
N GLN A 33 -40.28 -50.76 -2.61
CA GLN A 33 -40.02 -49.55 -1.83
C GLN A 33 -38.64 -49.58 -1.16
N GLU A 34 -38.24 -50.72 -0.62
CA GLU A 34 -36.92 -50.92 -0.03
C GLU A 34 -35.80 -50.73 -1.07
N LYS A 35 -35.94 -51.37 -2.25
CA LYS A 35 -34.98 -51.22 -3.37
C LYS A 35 -34.86 -49.76 -3.83
N GLU A 36 -35.96 -49.02 -3.88
CA GLU A 36 -35.96 -47.59 -4.21
C GLU A 36 -35.29 -46.73 -3.13
N LEU A 37 -35.54 -47.02 -1.85
CA LEU A 37 -34.91 -46.32 -0.72
C LEU A 37 -33.41 -46.56 -0.65
N VAL A 38 -32.95 -47.81 -0.81
CA VAL A 38 -31.52 -48.16 -0.85
C VAL A 38 -30.81 -47.45 -2.00
N LYS A 39 -31.45 -47.40 -3.18
CA LYS A 39 -30.91 -46.65 -4.33
C LYS A 39 -30.79 -45.16 -4.02
N ALA A 40 -31.83 -44.55 -3.43
CA ALA A 40 -31.82 -43.14 -3.06
C ALA A 40 -30.75 -42.80 -2.01
N ILE A 41 -30.52 -43.68 -1.03
CA ILE A 41 -29.46 -43.54 -0.01
C ILE A 41 -28.09 -43.62 -0.66
N ARG A 42 -27.87 -44.58 -1.57
CA ARG A 42 -26.59 -44.75 -2.29
C ARG A 42 -26.25 -43.52 -3.13
N ASP A 43 -27.23 -42.98 -3.86
CA ASP A 43 -27.05 -41.78 -4.68
C ASP A 43 -26.76 -40.53 -3.82
N GLU A 44 -27.36 -40.43 -2.64
CA GLU A 44 -27.09 -39.33 -1.70
C GLU A 44 -25.72 -39.46 -1.04
N TYR A 45 -25.31 -40.67 -0.65
CA TYR A 45 -23.98 -40.95 -0.11
C TYR A 45 -22.87 -40.63 -1.12
N ASN A 46 -23.02 -41.07 -2.37
CA ASN A 46 -22.04 -40.80 -3.42
C ASN A 46 -21.88 -39.29 -3.67
N ARG A 47 -22.99 -38.53 -3.67
CA ARG A 47 -22.95 -37.06 -3.76
C ARG A 47 -22.17 -36.43 -2.61
N PHE A 48 -22.48 -36.80 -1.37
CA PHE A 48 -21.77 -36.27 -0.20
C PHE A 48 -20.29 -36.64 -0.20
N SER A 49 -19.94 -37.86 -0.62
CA SER A 49 -18.55 -38.32 -0.72
C SER A 49 -17.78 -37.48 -1.76
N SER A 50 -18.35 -37.26 -2.94
CA SER A 50 -17.75 -36.41 -3.98
C SER A 50 -17.62 -34.95 -3.55
N GLU A 51 -18.63 -34.39 -2.87
CA GLU A 51 -18.55 -33.04 -2.30
C GLU A 51 -17.48 -32.94 -1.22
N HIS A 52 -17.37 -33.95 -0.35
CA HIS A 52 -16.35 -33.98 0.70
C HIS A 52 -14.95 -34.04 0.11
N GLU A 53 -14.70 -34.86 -0.90
CA GLU A 53 -13.42 -34.87 -1.62
C GLU A 53 -13.12 -33.54 -2.29
N ALA A 54 -14.12 -32.91 -2.93
CA ALA A 54 -13.95 -31.61 -3.58
C ALA A 54 -13.62 -30.51 -2.56
N LEU A 55 -14.30 -30.50 -1.40
CA LEU A 55 -14.03 -29.58 -0.31
C LEU A 55 -12.68 -29.84 0.36
N THR A 56 -12.29 -31.10 0.50
CA THR A 56 -10.97 -31.47 1.05
C THR A 56 -9.84 -31.01 0.13
N ARG A 57 -9.96 -31.24 -1.17
CA ARG A 57 -9.01 -30.72 -2.18
C ARG A 57 -8.96 -29.19 -2.17
N ARG A 58 -10.12 -28.52 -2.10
CA ARG A 58 -10.18 -27.05 -1.99
C ARG A 58 -9.52 -26.54 -0.70
N ARG A 59 -9.71 -27.23 0.42
CA ARG A 59 -9.05 -26.94 1.69
C ARG A 59 -7.54 -27.13 1.59
N GLU A 60 -7.05 -28.19 0.97
CA GLU A 60 -5.61 -28.41 0.75
C GLU A 60 -4.98 -27.34 -0.14
N VAL A 61 -5.66 -26.95 -1.22
CA VAL A 61 -5.23 -25.83 -2.07
C VAL A 61 -5.19 -24.52 -1.29
N LEU A 62 -6.21 -24.24 -0.46
CA LEU A 62 -6.22 -23.08 0.42
C LEU A 62 -5.11 -23.15 1.48
N LEU A 63 -4.82 -24.33 2.03
CA LEU A 63 -3.72 -24.52 2.99
C LEU A 63 -2.35 -24.33 2.34
N GLN A 64 -2.16 -24.77 1.08
CA GLN A 64 -0.98 -24.46 0.29
C GLN A 64 -0.88 -22.95 0.00
N GLN A 65 -2.00 -22.25 -0.23
CA GLN A 65 -2.03 -20.78 -0.36
C GLN A 65 -1.75 -20.06 0.99
N THR A 66 -2.16 -20.62 2.14
CA THR A 66 -1.85 -20.07 3.47
C THR A 66 -0.35 -20.11 3.82
N SER A 67 0.46 -20.83 3.04
CA SER A 67 1.93 -20.80 3.12
C SER A 67 2.50 -19.38 3.04
N GLN A 68 1.90 -18.49 2.24
CA GLN A 68 2.40 -17.12 2.13
C GLN A 68 2.20 -16.33 3.43
N SER A 69 1.07 -16.47 4.10
CA SER A 69 0.79 -15.77 5.36
C SER A 69 1.58 -16.34 6.55
N GLN A 70 1.82 -17.66 6.58
CA GLN A 70 2.71 -18.28 7.56
C GLN A 70 4.19 -17.95 7.30
N LYS A 71 4.66 -17.97 6.04
CA LYS A 71 5.99 -17.49 5.64
C LYS A 71 6.21 -16.02 6.05
N ARG A 72 5.19 -15.16 5.86
CA ARG A 72 5.24 -13.73 6.23
C ARG A 72 5.35 -13.48 7.74
N ARG A 73 4.66 -14.28 8.56
CA ARG A 73 4.82 -14.25 10.03
C ARG A 73 6.24 -14.66 10.45
N THR A 74 6.84 -15.59 9.71
CA THR A 74 8.25 -15.99 9.90
C THR A 74 9.23 -14.87 9.52
N TYR A 75 8.94 -14.08 8.48
CA TYR A 75 9.83 -12.99 8.05
C TYR A 75 9.88 -11.81 9.03
N LYS A 76 8.75 -11.39 9.63
CA LYS A 76 8.76 -10.34 10.67
C LYS A 76 9.56 -10.79 11.89
N GLU A 77 9.31 -12.02 12.33
CA GLU A 77 10.06 -12.61 13.42
C GLU A 77 11.54 -12.78 13.06
N LEU A 78 11.88 -13.10 11.81
CA LEU A 78 13.25 -13.14 11.31
C LEU A 78 13.90 -11.75 11.30
N ILE A 79 13.26 -10.73 10.74
CA ILE A 79 13.80 -9.36 10.70
C ILE A 79 13.99 -8.83 12.13
N LEU A 80 12.97 -8.98 12.99
CA LEU A 80 13.07 -8.57 14.39
C LEU A 80 14.12 -9.40 15.15
N LYS A 81 14.19 -10.72 14.93
CA LYS A 81 15.23 -11.57 15.53
C LYS A 81 16.61 -11.14 15.07
N VAL A 82 16.81 -10.94 13.78
CA VAL A 82 18.07 -10.47 13.21
C VAL A 82 18.45 -9.13 13.83
N LEU A 83 17.52 -8.17 13.93
CA LEU A 83 17.77 -6.88 14.61
C LEU A 83 18.09 -7.04 16.12
N THR A 84 17.42 -7.96 16.82
CA THR A 84 17.64 -8.19 18.27
C THR A 84 18.90 -9.01 18.61
N TYR A 85 19.33 -9.91 17.73
CA TYR A 85 20.48 -10.79 17.93
C TYR A 85 21.74 -10.28 17.25
N TRP A 86 21.74 -9.05 16.73
CA TRP A 86 22.90 -8.46 16.06
C TRP A 86 23.68 -7.58 17.06
N PRO A 87 24.68 -8.14 17.76
CA PRO A 87 25.41 -7.44 18.82
C PRO A 87 26.42 -6.44 18.21
N ASP A 88 26.68 -6.59 16.90
CA ASP A 88 27.67 -5.85 16.11
C ASP A 88 27.00 -4.86 15.15
N ALA A 89 25.84 -4.29 15.50
CA ALA A 89 25.11 -3.31 14.64
C ALA A 89 25.93 -2.03 14.45
N GLN A 90 26.97 -1.90 15.26
CA GLN A 90 27.97 -0.85 15.25
C GLN A 90 29.17 -1.17 14.32
N VAL A 91 29.28 -2.39 13.80
CA VAL A 91 30.43 -2.89 13.00
C VAL A 91 30.07 -3.07 11.52
N TYR A 92 28.83 -3.43 11.19
CA TYR A 92 28.36 -3.56 9.81
C TYR A 92 27.10 -2.73 9.56
N PRO A 93 27.04 -1.94 8.47
CA PRO A 93 25.85 -1.17 8.13
C PRO A 93 24.69 -2.12 7.81
N PRO A 94 23.43 -1.74 8.12
CA PRO A 94 22.24 -2.53 7.78
C PRO A 94 22.15 -2.93 6.30
N GLU A 95 22.77 -2.12 5.43
CA GLU A 95 22.92 -2.32 3.99
C GLU A 95 23.73 -3.57 3.61
N ALA A 96 24.58 -4.09 4.53
CA ALA A 96 25.33 -5.32 4.32
C ALA A 96 24.49 -6.59 4.55
N LEU A 97 23.34 -6.45 5.21
CA LEU A 97 22.48 -7.57 5.59
C LEU A 97 21.53 -7.98 4.45
N ILE A 98 21.06 -6.99 3.68
CA ILE A 98 20.16 -7.18 2.57
C ILE A 98 20.87 -6.65 1.32
N PRO A 99 21.27 -7.53 0.39
CA PRO A 99 21.88 -7.09 -0.85
C PRO A 99 20.95 -6.13 -1.61
N PRO A 100 21.47 -5.06 -2.25
CA PRO A 100 20.65 -4.09 -2.97
C PRO A 100 19.72 -4.72 -4.01
N GLU A 101 20.12 -5.83 -4.62
CA GLU A 101 19.35 -6.61 -5.57
C GLU A 101 18.09 -7.27 -4.96
N GLU A 102 18.07 -7.54 -3.65
CA GLU A 102 16.94 -8.17 -2.96
C GLU A 102 15.95 -7.14 -2.38
N LEU A 103 16.36 -5.88 -2.24
CA LEU A 103 15.50 -4.80 -1.71
C LEU A 103 14.16 -4.67 -2.46
N PRO A 104 14.10 -4.69 -3.81
CA PRO A 104 12.82 -4.58 -4.52
C PRO A 104 11.86 -5.72 -4.19
N MET A 105 12.39 -6.94 -4.04
CA MET A 105 11.59 -8.11 -3.71
C MET A 105 11.01 -8.02 -2.29
N ILE A 106 11.81 -7.52 -1.33
CA ILE A 106 11.36 -7.29 0.05
C ILE A 106 10.26 -6.22 0.06
N VAL A 107 10.48 -5.09 -0.60
CA VAL A 107 9.49 -4.01 -0.70
C VAL A 107 8.18 -4.54 -1.30
N ASP A 108 8.22 -5.25 -2.43
CA ASP A 108 7.03 -5.84 -3.07
C ASP A 108 6.31 -6.87 -2.17
N THR A 109 7.06 -7.63 -1.39
CA THR A 109 6.51 -8.65 -0.48
C THR A 109 5.69 -8.01 0.64
N PHE A 110 6.17 -6.90 1.21
CA PHE A 110 5.58 -6.30 2.41
C PHE A 110 4.68 -5.09 2.14
N VAL A 111 4.85 -4.40 1.02
CA VAL A 111 4.05 -3.23 0.67
C VAL A 111 2.84 -3.64 -0.17
N THR A 112 1.68 -3.04 0.12
CA THR A 112 0.46 -3.18 -0.68
C THR A 112 0.34 -2.04 -1.69
N GLN A 113 0.57 -0.81 -1.21
CA GLN A 113 0.40 0.40 -1.99
C GLN A 113 1.40 1.45 -1.51
N VAL A 114 1.96 2.19 -2.46
CA VAL A 114 2.68 3.43 -2.19
C VAL A 114 1.90 4.57 -2.83
N GLY A 115 1.42 5.49 -2.00
CA GLY A 115 0.83 6.76 -2.43
C GLY A 115 1.88 7.86 -2.43
N LEU A 116 1.82 8.75 -3.42
CA LEU A 116 2.65 9.95 -3.47
C LEU A 116 1.75 11.16 -3.75
N ASP A 117 1.57 12.00 -2.74
CA ASP A 117 0.81 13.25 -2.84
C ASP A 117 1.77 14.42 -2.99
N THR A 118 1.49 15.32 -3.94
CA THR A 118 2.29 16.55 -4.11
C THR A 118 1.77 17.61 -3.14
N LEU A 119 2.61 18.04 -2.19
CA LEU A 119 2.27 19.11 -1.24
C LEU A 119 2.63 20.49 -1.80
N SER A 120 3.78 20.57 -2.44
CA SER A 120 4.30 21.77 -3.09
C SER A 120 5.28 21.37 -4.20
N PRO A 121 5.83 22.30 -4.99
CA PRO A 121 6.74 21.97 -6.08
C PRO A 121 7.90 21.03 -5.67
N HIS A 122 8.49 21.24 -4.49
CA HIS A 122 9.61 20.44 -4.01
C HIS A 122 9.26 19.45 -2.89
N PHE A 123 8.08 19.56 -2.26
CA PHE A 123 7.65 18.67 -1.18
C PHE A 123 6.56 17.70 -1.61
N TYR A 124 6.75 16.45 -1.20
CA TYR A 124 5.82 15.35 -1.46
C TYR A 124 5.54 14.62 -0.15
N LYS A 125 4.33 14.09 -0.01
CA LYS A 125 3.99 13.16 1.05
C LYS A 125 3.93 11.77 0.46
N MET A 126 4.81 10.89 0.92
CA MET A 126 4.78 9.48 0.58
C MET A 126 4.05 8.72 1.68
N VAL A 127 3.07 7.89 1.30
CA VAL A 127 2.34 7.03 2.22
C VAL A 127 2.56 5.59 1.79
N ILE A 128 3.12 4.78 2.68
CA ILE A 128 3.37 3.36 2.45
C ILE A 128 2.33 2.58 3.24
N VAL A 129 1.46 1.87 2.52
CA VAL A 129 0.46 0.98 3.10
C VAL A 129 1.04 -0.42 3.12
N TRP A 130 1.27 -0.96 4.31
CA TRP A 130 1.81 -2.30 4.48
C TRP A 130 0.74 -3.37 4.23
N ARG A 131 1.18 -4.58 3.86
CA ARG A 131 0.32 -5.74 3.59
C ARG A 131 -0.23 -6.38 4.86
N ASP A 132 0.46 -6.21 5.98
CA ASP A 132 -0.02 -6.62 7.30
C ASP A 132 -0.82 -5.46 7.93
N PRO A 133 -2.14 -5.61 8.17
CA PRO A 133 -2.96 -4.57 8.80
C PRO A 133 -2.45 -4.15 10.18
N ALA A 134 -1.70 -5.01 10.88
CA ALA A 134 -1.14 -4.69 12.19
C ALA A 134 0.02 -3.68 12.11
N TRP A 135 0.61 -3.45 10.93
CA TRP A 135 1.72 -2.49 10.75
C TRP A 135 1.20 -1.10 10.35
N GLY A 136 -0.07 -1.00 9.94
CA GLY A 136 -0.69 0.26 9.59
C GLY A 136 -0.07 0.89 8.34
N GLU A 137 0.12 2.20 8.41
CA GLU A 137 0.63 3.03 7.32
C GLU A 137 1.78 3.88 7.82
N ASP A 138 2.86 3.95 7.05
CA ASP A 138 3.95 4.88 7.29
C ASP A 138 3.80 6.09 6.37
N SER A 139 3.89 7.29 6.95
CA SER A 139 3.88 8.53 6.18
C SER A 139 5.21 9.25 6.31
N LEU A 140 5.80 9.59 5.17
CA LEU A 140 7.07 10.28 5.05
C LEU A 140 6.84 11.58 4.29
N ILE A 141 7.47 12.66 4.74
CA ILE A 141 7.60 13.87 3.93
C ILE A 141 8.93 13.75 3.19
N CYS A 142 8.87 13.98 1.89
CA CYS A 142 10.01 13.91 0.99
C CYS A 142 10.25 15.29 0.39
N PHE A 143 11.52 15.66 0.29
CA PHE A 143 11.96 16.90 -0.35
C PHE A 143 12.86 16.54 -1.52
N ARG A 144 12.63 17.16 -2.66
CA ARG A 144 13.49 17.01 -3.83
C ARG A 144 14.20 18.32 -4.07
N SER A 145 15.52 18.35 -3.92
CA SER A 145 16.29 19.53 -4.30
C SER A 145 16.39 19.65 -5.83
N GLY A 146 16.50 20.89 -6.31
CA GLY A 146 16.52 21.21 -7.73
C GLY A 146 15.13 21.59 -8.27
N ASN A 147 15.11 22.40 -9.33
CA ASN A 147 13.86 22.91 -9.88
C ASN A 147 13.06 21.73 -10.46
N PRO A 148 11.88 21.36 -9.91
CA PRO A 148 10.97 20.48 -10.64
C PRO A 148 10.79 21.13 -12.00
N ALA A 149 10.91 20.38 -13.08
CA ALA A 149 10.85 20.88 -14.45
C ALA A 149 9.42 21.33 -14.80
N ILE A 150 8.88 22.27 -14.03
CA ILE A 150 7.60 22.90 -14.26
C ILE A 150 7.85 23.88 -15.41
N GLN A 151 7.40 23.49 -16.58
CA GLN A 151 7.39 24.37 -17.75
C GLN A 151 6.62 25.65 -17.40
N TRP A 152 7.14 26.80 -17.81
CA TRP A 152 6.43 28.06 -17.65
C TRP A 152 5.20 28.07 -18.55
N SER A 153 4.04 28.40 -17.97
CA SER A 153 2.82 28.57 -18.75
C SER A 153 2.74 29.97 -19.36
N ASP A 154 1.92 30.13 -20.41
CA ASP A 154 1.69 31.43 -21.04
C ASP A 154 1.06 32.44 -20.05
N GLU A 155 0.24 31.95 -19.11
CA GLU A 155 -0.34 32.76 -18.03
C GLU A 155 0.73 33.24 -17.06
N GLU A 156 1.66 32.37 -16.65
CA GLU A 156 2.77 32.75 -15.78
C GLU A 156 3.69 33.77 -16.45
N ASP A 157 3.96 33.61 -17.75
CA ASP A 157 4.74 34.57 -18.52
C ASP A 157 4.01 35.92 -18.69
N ALA A 158 2.69 35.91 -18.85
CA ALA A 158 1.88 37.13 -18.89
C ALA A 158 1.93 37.88 -17.55
N ILE A 159 1.78 37.16 -16.44
CA ILE A 159 1.91 37.71 -15.08
C ILE A 159 3.31 38.31 -14.89
N LEU A 160 4.35 37.57 -15.30
CA LEU A 160 5.73 38.01 -15.19
C LEU A 160 5.95 39.33 -15.95
N ARG A 161 5.49 39.43 -17.21
CA ARG A 161 5.63 40.64 -18.02
C ARG A 161 4.91 41.84 -17.44
N ALA A 162 3.69 41.64 -16.93
CA ALA A 162 2.86 42.71 -16.41
C ALA A 162 3.36 43.23 -15.06
N HIS A 163 3.80 42.34 -14.17
CA HIS A 163 4.00 42.67 -12.75
C HIS A 163 5.46 42.75 -12.33
N TYR A 164 6.35 41.92 -12.89
CA TYR A 164 7.77 41.86 -12.47
C TYR A 164 8.48 43.22 -12.43
N PRO A 165 8.28 44.16 -13.38
CA PRO A 165 8.97 45.45 -13.35
C PRO A 165 8.64 46.31 -12.13
N THR A 166 7.41 46.25 -11.62
CA THR A 166 6.88 47.20 -10.63
C THR A 166 6.66 46.59 -9.25
N THR A 167 6.52 45.27 -9.14
CA THR A 167 6.26 44.59 -7.86
C THR A 167 7.53 44.29 -7.09
N THR A 168 7.41 44.28 -5.76
CA THR A 168 8.42 43.76 -4.85
C THR A 168 8.58 42.24 -5.00
N ARG A 169 9.58 41.66 -4.30
CA ARG A 169 9.83 40.21 -4.33
C ARG A 169 8.66 39.40 -3.76
N ASP A 170 8.09 39.83 -2.65
CA ASP A 170 6.99 39.11 -2.00
C ASP A 170 5.73 39.15 -2.88
N GLU A 171 5.36 40.32 -3.40
CA GLU A 171 4.20 40.48 -4.27
C GLU A 171 4.26 39.57 -5.51
N ILE A 172 5.42 39.50 -6.21
CA ILE A 172 5.53 38.63 -7.38
C ILE A 172 5.50 37.14 -7.01
N MET A 173 6.04 36.76 -5.84
CA MET A 173 5.97 35.39 -5.35
C MET A 173 4.55 35.01 -4.93
N ARG A 174 3.72 35.95 -4.46
CA ARG A 174 2.29 35.69 -4.23
C ARG A 174 1.51 35.50 -5.52
N LEU A 175 1.90 36.19 -6.60
CA LEU A 175 1.32 36.01 -7.93
C LEU A 175 1.78 34.70 -8.61
N LEU A 176 2.99 34.25 -8.31
CA LEU A 176 3.60 33.02 -8.84
C LEU A 176 4.02 32.08 -7.70
N PRO A 177 3.06 31.54 -6.92
CA PRO A 177 3.34 30.87 -5.65
C PRO A 177 4.12 29.57 -5.76
N MET A 178 4.10 28.93 -6.93
CA MET A 178 4.88 27.72 -7.23
C MET A 178 6.30 28.01 -7.72
N ARG A 179 6.68 29.28 -7.88
CA ARG A 179 7.99 29.68 -8.42
C ARG A 179 8.86 30.27 -7.32
N SER A 180 10.11 29.83 -7.25
CA SER A 180 11.11 30.51 -6.44
C SER A 180 11.50 31.84 -7.09
N TYR A 181 11.91 32.81 -6.28
CA TYR A 181 12.33 34.10 -6.82
C TYR A 181 13.55 33.97 -7.76
N ALA A 182 14.46 33.03 -7.48
CA ALA A 182 15.54 32.68 -8.39
C ALA A 182 15.03 32.27 -9.78
N SER A 183 13.98 31.45 -9.85
CA SER A 183 13.36 31.03 -11.11
C SER A 183 12.69 32.19 -11.84
N ILE A 184 11.93 33.02 -11.10
CA ILE A 184 11.27 34.23 -11.63
C ILE A 184 12.30 35.19 -12.23
N GLN A 185 13.40 35.45 -11.53
CA GLN A 185 14.46 36.34 -12.00
C GLN A 185 15.15 35.78 -13.26
N SER A 186 15.42 34.48 -13.30
CA SER A 186 16.00 33.80 -14.46
C SER A 186 15.08 33.91 -15.68
N ARG A 187 13.78 33.66 -15.49
CA ARG A 187 12.77 33.79 -16.54
C ARG A 187 12.61 35.24 -17.02
N ALA A 188 12.64 36.22 -16.12
CA ALA A 188 12.58 37.63 -16.49
C ALA A 188 13.81 38.04 -17.32
N SER A 189 14.99 37.50 -16.96
CA SER A 189 16.23 37.73 -17.69
C SER A 189 16.18 37.14 -19.10
N PHE A 190 15.58 35.97 -19.27
CA PHE A 190 15.32 35.38 -20.60
C PHE A 190 14.50 36.31 -21.51
N TYR A 191 13.52 37.02 -20.95
CA TYR A 191 12.74 38.03 -21.67
C TYR A 191 13.32 39.45 -21.63
N THR A 192 14.52 39.63 -21.07
CA THR A 192 15.19 40.94 -20.92
C THR A 192 14.34 41.96 -20.15
N ILE A 193 13.47 41.50 -19.25
CA ILE A 193 12.62 42.34 -18.42
C ILE A 193 13.42 42.82 -17.21
N ARG A 194 13.48 44.14 -16.99
CA ARG A 194 14.20 44.75 -15.88
C ARG A 194 13.24 45.20 -14.78
N LYS A 195 13.69 45.05 -13.54
CA LYS A 195 12.99 45.59 -12.37
C LYS A 195 13.21 47.11 -12.31
N MET A 196 12.14 47.88 -12.13
CA MET A 196 12.24 49.27 -11.67
C MET A 196 12.72 49.23 -10.22
N ARG A 197 13.41 50.27 -9.73
CA ARG A 197 13.98 50.26 -8.38
C ARG A 197 12.88 50.04 -7.34
N THR A 198 12.77 48.83 -6.82
CA THR A 198 11.86 48.43 -5.74
C THR A 198 12.64 48.15 -4.46
N HIS A 199 12.09 48.52 -3.31
CA HIS A 199 12.64 48.12 -2.02
C HIS A 199 12.31 46.64 -1.74
N ASN A 200 13.27 45.91 -1.16
CA ASN A 200 13.01 44.57 -0.63
C ASN A 200 12.50 44.73 0.80
N THR A 201 11.29 44.26 1.07
CA THR A 201 10.58 44.49 2.34
C THR A 201 10.62 43.30 3.29
N GLU A 202 10.78 42.06 2.81
CA GLU A 202 10.62 40.86 3.65
C GLU A 202 11.75 39.83 3.48
N HIS A 203 11.92 38.94 4.47
CA HIS A 203 12.99 37.93 4.58
C HIS A 203 12.63 36.58 3.94
N LEU A 204 11.89 36.57 2.82
CA LEU A 204 11.59 35.33 2.12
C LEU A 204 12.87 34.64 1.60
N PRO A 205 12.96 33.30 1.67
CA PRO A 205 14.09 32.56 1.12
C PRO A 205 14.17 32.74 -0.40
N TYR A 206 15.40 32.95 -0.90
CA TYR A 206 15.62 33.22 -2.33
C TYR A 206 15.38 31.98 -3.22
N GLY A 207 15.73 30.80 -2.69
CA GLY A 207 15.75 29.55 -3.44
C GLY A 207 14.47 28.71 -3.35
N LEU A 208 13.53 29.04 -2.46
CA LEU A 208 12.29 28.30 -2.26
C LEU A 208 11.10 29.04 -2.90
N SER A 209 10.09 28.28 -3.35
CA SER A 209 8.82 28.89 -3.73
C SER A 209 8.03 29.30 -2.49
N LEU A 210 6.99 30.13 -2.67
CA LEU A 210 6.14 30.53 -1.56
C LEU A 210 5.42 29.33 -0.95
N GLN A 211 4.91 28.41 -1.79
CA GLN A 211 4.26 27.18 -1.31
C GLN A 211 5.22 26.26 -0.55
N ASP A 212 6.45 26.10 -1.05
CA ASP A 212 7.45 25.29 -0.32
C ASP A 212 7.74 25.89 1.06
N TYR A 213 7.84 27.22 1.13
CA TYR A 213 8.07 27.91 2.39
C TYR A 213 6.89 27.73 3.35
N THR A 214 5.65 27.82 2.88
CA THR A 214 4.45 27.56 3.70
C THR A 214 4.42 26.14 4.24
N VAL A 215 4.62 25.13 3.38
CA VAL A 215 4.67 23.72 3.79
C VAL A 215 5.77 23.49 4.83
N MET A 216 6.94 24.08 4.63
CA MET A 216 8.06 24.01 5.56
C MET A 216 7.70 24.61 6.94
N GLN A 217 6.97 25.73 6.98
CA GLN A 217 6.48 26.32 8.24
C GLN A 217 5.44 25.43 8.92
N GLU A 218 4.51 24.83 8.18
CA GLU A 218 3.48 23.92 8.72
C GLU A 218 4.08 22.67 9.36
N ILE A 219 5.17 22.15 8.80
CA ILE A 219 5.90 20.98 9.32
C ILE A 219 6.84 21.37 10.49
N GLY A 220 7.00 22.67 10.77
CA GLY A 220 7.89 23.16 11.82
C GLY A 220 9.37 23.06 11.47
N MET A 221 9.71 23.16 10.19
CA MET A 221 11.07 22.98 9.69
C MET A 221 11.77 24.30 9.40
N SER A 222 13.08 24.35 9.64
CA SER A 222 13.91 25.51 9.30
C SER A 222 14.58 25.34 7.94
N VAL A 223 14.99 26.45 7.31
CA VAL A 223 15.71 26.43 6.03
C VAL A 223 17.05 25.71 6.17
N GLU A 224 17.72 25.87 7.31
CA GLU A 224 19.00 25.24 7.64
C GLU A 224 18.85 23.73 7.78
N ALA A 225 17.79 23.26 8.45
CA ALA A 225 17.48 21.84 8.59
C ALA A 225 17.20 21.18 7.22
N LEU A 226 16.51 21.89 6.34
CA LEU A 226 16.28 21.44 4.97
C LEU A 226 17.58 21.32 4.16
N GLN A 227 18.50 22.28 4.32
CA GLN A 227 19.80 22.28 3.65
C GLN A 227 20.75 21.19 4.19
N SER A 228 20.65 20.86 5.47
CA SER A 228 21.43 19.76 6.08
C SER A 228 20.83 18.38 5.83
N GLY A 229 19.64 18.29 5.21
CA GLY A 229 18.92 17.03 4.98
C GLY A 229 18.34 16.42 6.26
N GLN A 230 18.22 17.20 7.33
CA GLN A 230 17.64 16.73 8.60
C GLN A 230 16.11 16.82 8.57
N GLY A 231 15.46 15.71 8.92
CA GLY A 231 14.00 15.66 9.10
C GLY A 231 13.17 15.47 7.82
N VAL A 232 13.81 15.39 6.63
CA VAL A 232 13.13 15.05 5.37
C VAL A 232 13.96 14.05 4.57
N VAL A 233 13.29 13.10 3.93
CA VAL A 233 13.94 12.21 2.96
C VAL A 233 14.27 13.01 1.69
N ASN A 234 15.56 13.24 1.43
CA ASN A 234 16.01 13.93 0.22
C ASN A 234 16.05 12.98 -0.99
N LEU A 235 15.16 13.18 -1.95
CA LEU A 235 15.02 12.33 -3.14
C LEU A 235 16.06 12.63 -4.24
N ALA A 236 16.71 13.80 -4.21
CA ALA A 236 17.64 14.24 -5.25
C ALA A 236 19.08 13.70 -5.08
N GLY A 237 19.32 12.93 -4.02
CA GLY A 237 20.62 12.34 -3.72
C GLY A 237 20.46 11.07 -2.91
N ALA A 238 19.71 10.09 -3.42
CA ALA A 238 19.65 8.75 -2.86
C ALA A 238 21.01 8.03 -2.98
N SER A 239 22.03 8.55 -2.31
CA SER A 239 22.81 7.72 -1.42
C SER A 239 21.90 7.53 -0.21
N LEU A 240 21.64 6.28 0.15
CA LEU A 240 20.94 5.86 1.36
C LEU A 240 21.58 6.56 2.58
N VAL A 241 21.09 7.74 2.97
CA VAL A 241 21.48 8.36 4.24
C VAL A 241 20.37 8.06 5.21
N SER A 242 20.65 7.00 5.99
CA SER A 242 20.09 6.66 7.30
C SER A 242 18.88 7.47 7.75
N LEU A 243 17.71 6.84 7.69
CA LEU A 243 16.70 7.04 8.73
C LEU A 243 17.31 6.48 10.03
N SER A 244 17.93 7.35 10.82
CA SER A 244 18.35 7.04 12.18
C SER A 244 17.72 8.04 13.16
N ALA A 245 17.03 7.44 14.14
CA ALA A 245 16.40 8.01 15.34
C ALA A 245 15.04 8.71 15.16
#